data_AF-A0A2E1H328-F1
#
_entry.id   AF-A0A2E1H328-F1
#
_cell.length_a   1.000
_cell.length_b   1.000
_cell.length_c   1.000
_cell.angle_alpha   90.00
_cell.angle_beta   90.00
_cell.angle_gamma   90.00
#
_symmetry.space_group_name_H-M   'P 1'
#
loop_
_entity.id
_entity.type
_entity.pdbx_description
1 polymer ?
#
loop_
_entity_poly.entity_id
_entity_poly.type
_entity_poly.pdbx_seq_one_letter_code
_entity_poly.pdbx_strand_id
1 'polypeptide(L)'
;MTENQGKSPSPRRRRKRRRNSLSPSTADTSAGEPIKTVGGSDENDGAQTKPRSGRPRRRRNEALVQLEEQRQQRDGKPNSNRDARGPRDSAAQNGRGNGGGGKQESQSCAGIVDIRKDGTGFLRQPSNDLMAKDSDPMLPKALVKRLALKNGSLIEGSGFCSSGHQSARINKIETIDGQTPNEYRRNKSFKKRTVIDPDFHYELGLHPQEGQLSMRVIDLLSPIGRGQRALLVAPPRTGKTTIMMDIASAMEALYPDVHLIVLLIDERP
;
A
#
# COMPACT_ATOMS: atom_id res chain seq x y z
N MET A 1 50.28 35.03 26.68
CA MET A 1 49.44 36.03 26.00
C MET A 1 50.15 36.48 24.75
N THR A 2 49.67 36.06 23.58
CA THR A 2 49.82 36.71 22.27
C THR A 2 48.96 35.91 21.30
N GLU A 3 47.77 36.45 21.05
CA GLU A 3 46.82 35.98 20.04
C GLU A 3 47.41 36.15 18.64
N ASN A 4 47.14 35.19 17.76
CA ASN A 4 47.32 35.41 16.32
C ASN A 4 46.04 34.92 15.62
N GLN A 5 45.17 35.87 15.30
CA GLN A 5 43.98 35.65 14.49
C GLN A 5 44.32 35.78 12.99
N GLY A 6 43.73 34.91 12.18
CA GLY A 6 43.31 35.28 10.83
C GLY A 6 43.96 34.49 9.67
N LYS A 7 43.22 33.52 9.14
CA LYS A 7 42.59 33.58 7.80
C LYS A 7 42.02 32.22 7.40
N SER A 8 40.71 32.17 7.24
CA SER A 8 39.96 31.05 6.66
C SER A 8 39.97 31.12 5.12
N PRO A 9 40.25 30.02 4.39
CA PRO A 9 40.18 30.03 2.93
C PRO A 9 38.77 29.71 2.41
N SER A 10 38.34 30.46 1.39
CA SER A 10 37.04 30.37 0.72
C SER A 10 36.90 29.09 -0.14
N PRO A 11 35.70 28.52 -0.33
CA PRO A 11 35.53 27.26 -1.05
C PRO A 11 35.59 27.42 -2.58
N ARG A 12 36.45 26.61 -3.22
CA ARG A 12 36.59 26.50 -4.69
C ARG A 12 35.34 25.87 -5.34
N ARG A 13 34.73 26.59 -6.28
CA ARG A 13 33.69 26.09 -7.21
C ARG A 13 34.20 24.91 -8.05
N ARG A 14 33.54 23.75 -7.94
CA ARG A 14 33.85 22.52 -8.70
C ARG A 14 33.16 22.56 -10.08
N ARG A 15 33.96 22.59 -11.16
CA ARG A 15 33.49 22.54 -12.57
C ARG A 15 32.86 21.16 -12.89
N LYS A 16 31.63 21.15 -13.43
CA LYS A 16 30.99 19.96 -14.03
C LYS A 16 31.74 19.53 -15.30
N ARG A 17 32.33 18.33 -15.30
CA ARG A 17 32.82 17.65 -16.50
C ARG A 17 31.64 17.00 -17.23
N ARG A 18 31.36 17.42 -18.48
CA ARG A 18 30.49 16.70 -19.41
C ARG A 18 31.23 15.44 -19.88
N ARG A 19 30.63 14.26 -19.74
CA ARG A 19 31.06 13.05 -20.44
C ARG A 19 30.19 12.89 -21.69
N ASN A 20 30.84 12.95 -22.85
CA ASN A 20 30.33 12.36 -24.08
C ASN A 20 30.64 10.85 -24.02
N SER A 21 29.67 10.00 -24.35
CA SER A 21 29.92 8.60 -24.67
C SER A 21 29.10 8.23 -25.90
N LEU A 22 29.83 7.65 -26.86
CA LEU A 22 29.42 7.29 -28.20
C LEU A 22 28.42 6.12 -28.21
N SER A 23 27.58 6.08 -29.24
CA SER A 23 26.74 4.94 -29.64
C SER A 23 27.57 3.89 -30.40
N PRO A 24 27.32 2.57 -30.24
CA PRO A 24 27.97 1.56 -31.07
C PRO A 24 27.17 1.27 -32.35
N SER A 25 27.88 1.13 -33.46
CA SER A 25 27.38 0.72 -34.77
C SER A 25 27.39 -0.80 -34.94
N THR A 26 26.51 -1.24 -35.84
CA THR A 26 26.15 -2.60 -36.24
C THR A 26 27.19 -3.34 -37.11
N ALA A 27 27.08 -4.69 -37.04
CA ALA A 27 27.42 -5.72 -38.04
C ALA A 27 28.92 -6.03 -38.33
N ASP A 28 29.32 -7.31 -38.23
CA ASP A 28 29.27 -8.22 -39.38
C ASP A 28 29.50 -9.71 -39.01
N THR A 29 29.12 -10.58 -39.95
CA THR A 29 28.90 -12.04 -39.90
C THR A 29 30.13 -12.83 -40.36
N SER A 30 30.35 -14.06 -39.88
CA SER A 30 30.86 -15.18 -40.71
C SER A 30 30.79 -16.54 -39.99
N ALA A 31 30.61 -17.58 -40.80
CA ALA A 31 30.14 -18.92 -40.50
C ALA A 31 31.24 -19.96 -40.17
N GLY A 32 30.82 -21.08 -39.58
CA GLY A 32 31.61 -22.31 -39.45
C GLY A 32 30.84 -23.42 -38.70
N GLU A 33 30.23 -24.35 -39.45
CA GLU A 33 29.67 -25.64 -38.96
C GLU A 33 30.71 -26.81 -39.14
N PRO A 34 30.38 -28.11 -38.96
CA PRO A 34 30.08 -28.84 -37.71
C PRO A 34 30.80 -30.23 -37.61
N ILE A 35 30.84 -30.87 -36.42
CA ILE A 35 31.13 -32.33 -36.27
C ILE A 35 30.35 -32.85 -35.02
N LYS A 36 29.27 -33.65 -35.17
CA LYS A 36 29.14 -35.15 -35.06
C LYS A 36 29.77 -35.74 -33.78
N THR A 37 29.15 -36.61 -32.96
CA THR A 37 28.24 -37.75 -33.22
C THR A 37 27.81 -38.43 -31.89
N VAL A 38 26.65 -39.14 -31.95
CA VAL A 38 26.27 -40.39 -31.20
C VAL A 38 25.91 -40.26 -29.70
N GLY A 39 24.83 -40.83 -29.16
CA GLY A 39 23.75 -41.67 -29.70
C GLY A 39 23.09 -42.51 -28.59
N GLY A 40 21.76 -42.74 -28.73
CA GLY A 40 20.94 -43.81 -28.12
C GLY A 40 20.60 -43.66 -26.63
N SER A 41 19.44 -44.05 -26.10
CA SER A 41 18.12 -44.57 -26.54
C SER A 41 17.22 -44.45 -25.28
N ASP A 42 15.93 -44.17 -25.35
CA ASP A 42 14.91 -45.19 -25.61
C ASP A 42 13.61 -44.60 -26.17
N GLU A 43 13.04 -45.42 -27.06
CA GLU A 43 11.80 -45.35 -27.82
C GLU A 43 10.54 -45.34 -26.91
N ASN A 44 9.49 -44.57 -27.25
CA ASN A 44 8.36 -44.88 -28.17
C ASN A 44 7.39 -45.91 -27.52
N ASP A 45 6.07 -45.75 -27.47
CA ASP A 45 5.04 -45.45 -28.49
C ASP A 45 3.84 -44.75 -27.82
N GLY A 46 2.88 -44.07 -28.46
CA GLY A 46 2.50 -43.85 -29.86
C GLY A 46 1.17 -43.04 -29.77
N ALA A 47 1.02 -41.91 -30.48
CA ALA A 47 0.42 -41.81 -31.82
C ALA A 47 -1.05 -42.32 -31.87
N GLN A 48 -2.07 -41.64 -32.42
CA GLN A 48 -2.05 -40.73 -33.58
C GLN A 48 -3.43 -40.05 -33.82
N THR A 49 -3.38 -38.77 -34.26
CA THR A 49 -4.16 -38.09 -35.33
C THR A 49 -5.71 -37.93 -35.33
N LYS A 50 -6.15 -36.66 -35.14
CA LYS A 50 -6.86 -35.66 -36.02
C LYS A 50 -7.83 -36.17 -37.14
N PRO A 51 -8.88 -35.42 -37.61
CA PRO A 51 -8.89 -33.96 -37.84
C PRO A 51 -10.23 -33.16 -37.67
N ARG A 52 -10.16 -31.89 -38.11
CA ARG A 52 -11.03 -30.68 -38.06
C ARG A 52 -12.51 -30.77 -38.52
N SER A 53 -13.36 -29.92 -37.94
CA SER A 53 -14.34 -28.99 -38.59
C SER A 53 -14.89 -28.02 -37.51
N GLY A 54 -15.06 -26.71 -37.72
CA GLY A 54 -16.22 -26.05 -38.37
C GLY A 54 -17.01 -25.20 -37.33
N ARG A 55 -17.01 -23.87 -37.47
CA ARG A 55 -17.76 -22.84 -36.67
C ARG A 55 -19.30 -23.02 -36.79
N PRO A 56 -20.21 -22.44 -35.92
CA PRO A 56 -20.28 -20.99 -35.64
C PRO A 56 -20.88 -20.49 -34.29
N ARG A 57 -20.73 -19.17 -34.11
CA ARG A 57 -21.38 -18.29 -33.12
C ARG A 57 -22.89 -18.12 -33.42
N ARG A 58 -23.77 -18.35 -32.43
CA ARG A 58 -25.03 -17.61 -32.17
C ARG A 58 -25.84 -18.32 -31.08
N ARG A 59 -26.14 -17.63 -29.97
CA ARG A 59 -27.38 -17.69 -29.17
C ARG A 59 -27.11 -17.08 -27.80
N ARG A 60 -27.17 -15.75 -27.76
CA ARG A 60 -27.39 -14.95 -26.55
C ARG A 60 -28.46 -13.94 -26.94
N ASN A 61 -29.71 -14.40 -26.98
CA ASN A 61 -30.94 -13.60 -27.08
C ASN A 61 -32.15 -14.53 -26.95
N GLU A 62 -32.34 -15.14 -25.77
CA GLU A 62 -33.59 -15.86 -25.42
C GLU A 62 -34.07 -15.52 -23.99
N ALA A 63 -33.41 -14.60 -23.27
CA ALA A 63 -33.76 -14.26 -21.87
C ALA A 63 -34.47 -12.90 -21.70
N LEU A 64 -34.97 -12.29 -22.78
CA LEU A 64 -35.59 -10.95 -22.75
C LEU A 64 -37.05 -10.90 -23.25
N VAL A 65 -37.71 -12.05 -23.43
CA VAL A 65 -39.09 -12.11 -23.97
C VAL A 65 -40.13 -12.56 -22.92
N GLN A 66 -39.73 -12.87 -21.68
CA GLN A 66 -40.66 -13.39 -20.65
C GLN A 66 -41.08 -12.38 -19.57
N LEU A 67 -40.78 -11.08 -19.72
CA LEU A 67 -41.14 -10.05 -18.73
C LEU A 67 -42.13 -8.99 -19.22
N GLU A 68 -42.64 -9.11 -20.44
CA GLU A 68 -43.60 -8.15 -21.03
C GLU A 68 -45.04 -8.67 -21.16
N GLU A 69 -45.32 -9.95 -20.87
CA GLU A 69 -46.66 -10.54 -21.00
C GLU A 69 -47.53 -10.49 -19.72
N GLN A 70 -47.10 -9.82 -18.63
CA GLN A 70 -47.91 -9.66 -17.42
C GLN A 70 -48.39 -8.23 -17.14
N ARG A 71 -48.21 -7.28 -18.07
CA ARG A 71 -48.66 -5.87 -17.88
C ARG A 71 -49.84 -5.43 -18.74
N GLN A 72 -50.52 -6.32 -19.45
CA GLN A 72 -51.71 -5.98 -20.24
C GLN A 72 -52.89 -6.87 -19.87
N GLN A 73 -53.47 -6.63 -18.70
CA GLN A 73 -54.87 -6.98 -18.39
C GLN A 73 -55.25 -6.36 -17.05
N ARG A 74 -55.67 -5.09 -17.07
CA ARG A 74 -56.66 -4.48 -16.16
C ARG A 74 -56.82 -3.01 -16.52
N ASP A 75 -57.65 -2.75 -17.52
CA ASP A 75 -58.30 -1.46 -17.71
C ASP A 75 -59.82 -1.65 -17.71
N GLY A 76 -60.49 -0.81 -16.89
CA GLY A 76 -61.84 -0.31 -17.15
C GLY A 76 -63.00 -0.91 -16.35
N LYS A 77 -63.47 -0.19 -15.31
CA LYS A 77 -64.61 0.75 -15.40
C LYS A 77 -65.02 1.36 -14.03
N PRO A 78 -65.76 2.49 -14.03
CA PRO A 78 -65.73 3.51 -12.97
C PRO A 78 -66.91 3.42 -11.99
N ASN A 79 -66.78 4.03 -10.81
CA ASN A 79 -67.95 4.49 -10.08
C ASN A 79 -67.71 5.76 -9.25
N SER A 80 -68.68 6.64 -9.35
CA SER A 80 -68.83 7.93 -8.69
C SER A 80 -69.14 7.80 -7.20
N ASN A 81 -68.55 8.65 -6.36
CA ASN A 81 -69.36 9.42 -5.40
C ASN A 81 -68.61 10.65 -4.83
N ARG A 82 -69.33 11.76 -4.83
CA ARG A 82 -69.02 13.04 -4.17
C ARG A 82 -69.18 12.88 -2.65
N ASP A 83 -68.35 13.52 -1.84
CA ASP A 83 -68.64 14.66 -0.94
C ASP A 83 -67.76 14.37 0.32
N ALA A 84 -67.18 15.27 1.12
CA ALA A 84 -67.43 16.65 1.42
C ALA A 84 -66.16 17.32 2.00
N ARG A 85 -66.23 18.64 2.09
CA ARG A 85 -65.21 19.61 2.51
C ARG A 85 -64.94 19.59 4.02
N GLY A 86 -63.74 20.02 4.41
CA GLY A 86 -63.47 20.62 5.71
C GLY A 86 -61.98 20.99 5.87
N PRO A 87 -61.60 22.28 5.90
CA PRO A 87 -60.24 22.70 6.19
C PRO A 87 -60.05 22.79 7.72
N ARG A 88 -58.97 22.19 8.24
CA ARG A 88 -58.52 22.43 9.63
C ARG A 88 -57.22 23.19 9.62
N ASP A 89 -57.34 24.47 9.94
CA ASP A 89 -56.27 25.37 10.33
C ASP A 89 -55.64 24.97 11.67
N SER A 90 -54.39 25.42 11.84
CA SER A 90 -53.74 25.74 13.12
C SER A 90 -53.22 24.60 13.99
N ALA A 91 -51.92 24.34 13.90
CA ALA A 91 -51.02 24.53 15.05
C ALA A 91 -49.56 24.29 14.62
N ALA A 92 -48.90 25.37 14.20
CA ALA A 92 -47.45 25.46 14.18
C ALA A 92 -46.94 25.42 15.64
N GLN A 93 -46.74 24.22 16.18
CA GLN A 93 -45.92 24.04 17.37
C GLN A 93 -44.46 24.06 16.95
N ASN A 94 -43.93 25.29 16.94
CA ASN A 94 -42.52 25.58 16.82
C ASN A 94 -41.83 25.18 18.14
N GLY A 95 -41.76 23.88 18.40
CA GLY A 95 -40.92 23.29 19.43
C GLY A 95 -39.48 23.41 18.98
N ARG A 96 -38.86 24.57 19.21
CA ARG A 96 -37.41 24.72 19.25
C ARG A 96 -36.90 23.83 20.37
N GLY A 97 -36.72 22.56 20.06
CA GLY A 97 -35.91 21.62 20.83
C GLY A 97 -34.53 22.26 20.93
N ASN A 98 -34.28 22.81 22.11
CA ASN A 98 -33.01 23.32 22.56
C ASN A 98 -31.95 22.29 22.19
N GLY A 99 -31.15 22.61 21.17
CA GLY A 99 -30.03 21.80 20.75
C GLY A 99 -29.03 21.77 21.89
N GLY A 100 -29.16 20.75 22.75
CA GLY A 100 -28.14 20.31 23.68
C GLY A 100 -26.96 19.77 22.89
N GLY A 101 -26.29 20.66 22.14
CA GLY A 101 -24.97 20.42 21.60
C GLY A 101 -24.01 20.40 22.77
N GLY A 102 -24.01 19.31 23.53
CA GLY A 102 -22.88 18.99 24.40
C GLY A 102 -21.65 19.10 23.52
N LYS A 103 -20.74 20.02 23.86
CA LYS A 103 -19.45 20.19 23.19
C LYS A 103 -18.76 18.82 23.27
N GLN A 104 -18.88 18.04 22.21
CA GLN A 104 -18.10 16.82 22.08
C GLN A 104 -16.65 17.25 21.95
N GLU A 105 -15.85 16.89 22.95
CA GLU A 105 -14.44 17.24 22.98
C GLU A 105 -13.72 16.50 21.86
N SER A 106 -13.01 17.26 21.04
CA SER A 106 -12.25 16.72 19.92
C SER A 106 -10.94 16.15 20.44
N GLN A 107 -10.74 14.85 20.29
CA GLN A 107 -9.53 14.14 20.68
C GLN A 107 -8.62 13.92 19.47
N SER A 108 -7.30 14.10 19.66
CA SER A 108 -6.31 13.71 18.65
C SER A 108 -6.22 12.18 18.55
N CYS A 109 -6.16 11.67 17.34
CA CYS A 109 -6.12 10.24 17.04
C CYS A 109 -5.07 9.99 15.95
N ALA A 110 -4.25 8.96 16.16
CA ALA A 110 -3.30 8.49 15.16
C ALA A 110 -3.36 6.96 15.07
N GLY A 111 -2.97 6.38 13.94
CA GLY A 111 -2.82 4.93 13.79
C GLY A 111 -2.83 4.46 12.35
N ILE A 112 -2.67 3.15 12.16
CA ILE A 112 -2.59 2.50 10.86
C ILE A 112 -3.98 2.03 10.43
N VAL A 113 -4.38 2.38 9.21
CA VAL A 113 -5.69 2.07 8.66
C VAL A 113 -5.86 0.58 8.39
N ASP A 114 -6.93 0.02 8.94
CA ASP A 114 -7.48 -1.31 8.62
C ASP A 114 -8.94 -1.18 8.16
N ILE A 115 -9.19 -1.31 6.86
CA ILE A 115 -10.50 -1.21 6.22
C ILE A 115 -11.14 -2.59 6.14
N ARG A 116 -12.31 -2.73 6.76
CA ARG A 116 -13.15 -3.92 6.74
C ARG A 116 -13.90 -4.06 5.41
N LYS A 117 -14.47 -5.25 5.19
CA LYS A 117 -15.21 -5.59 3.96
C LYS A 117 -16.42 -4.69 3.70
N ASP A 118 -17.04 -4.15 4.75
CA ASP A 118 -18.17 -3.22 4.65
C ASP A 118 -17.76 -1.80 4.21
N GLY A 119 -16.45 -1.51 4.19
CA GLY A 119 -15.84 -0.24 3.83
C GLY A 119 -15.65 0.71 5.02
N THR A 120 -15.99 0.30 6.24
CA THR A 120 -15.58 1.01 7.46
C THR A 120 -14.12 0.73 7.77
N GLY A 121 -13.43 1.68 8.41
CA GLY A 121 -12.04 1.51 8.81
C GLY A 121 -11.85 1.62 10.31
N PHE A 122 -10.72 1.11 10.80
CA PHE A 122 -10.25 1.30 12.18
C PHE A 122 -8.78 1.72 12.15
N LEU A 123 -8.36 2.54 13.12
CA LEU A 123 -6.97 2.92 13.30
C LEU A 123 -6.30 1.98 14.30
N ARG A 124 -5.55 1.00 13.80
CA ARG A 124 -4.77 0.05 14.59
C ARG A 124 -3.54 0.72 15.17
N GLN A 125 -3.18 0.33 16.38
CA GLN A 125 -2.05 0.89 17.10
C GLN A 125 -0.81 0.01 16.98
N PRO A 126 0.35 0.54 16.51
CA PRO A 126 1.61 -0.20 16.51
C PRO A 126 2.03 -0.68 17.89
N SER A 127 1.67 0.05 18.95
CA SER A 127 1.94 -0.31 20.35
C SER A 127 1.25 -1.58 20.84
N ASN A 128 0.34 -2.14 20.05
CA ASN A 128 -0.39 -3.38 20.35
C ASN A 128 -0.31 -4.38 19.18
N ASP A 129 0.83 -4.42 18.49
CA ASP A 129 1.08 -5.33 17.38
C ASP A 129 0.01 -5.29 16.28
N LEU A 130 -0.63 -4.12 16.12
CA LEU A 130 -1.74 -3.89 15.18
C LEU A 130 -2.97 -4.79 15.40
N MET A 131 -3.06 -5.42 16.58
CA MET A 131 -4.21 -6.25 16.96
C MET A 131 -5.44 -5.41 17.19
N ALA A 132 -6.60 -5.98 16.86
CA ALA A 132 -7.87 -5.30 16.95
C ALA A 132 -8.29 -5.04 18.40
N LYS A 133 -8.64 -3.78 18.70
CA LYS A 133 -9.22 -3.39 20.00
C LYS A 133 -10.54 -2.65 19.80
N ASP A 134 -11.43 -2.78 20.78
CA ASP A 134 -12.71 -2.05 20.79
C ASP A 134 -12.53 -0.54 21.02
N SER A 135 -11.39 -0.13 21.54
CA SER A 135 -11.00 1.28 21.70
C SER A 135 -10.40 1.90 20.44
N ASP A 136 -10.16 1.12 19.37
CA ASP A 136 -9.53 1.63 18.15
C ASP A 136 -10.42 2.70 17.50
N PRO A 137 -9.88 3.87 17.14
CA PRO A 137 -10.67 4.91 16.48
C PRO A 137 -11.30 4.42 15.18
N MET A 138 -12.60 4.63 15.03
CA MET A 138 -13.35 4.23 13.85
C MET A 138 -13.27 5.30 12.75
N LEU A 139 -12.94 4.84 11.54
CA LEU A 139 -13.03 5.61 10.31
C LEU A 139 -14.37 5.38 9.59
N PRO A 140 -15.20 6.42 9.43
CA PRO A 140 -16.41 6.35 8.63
C PRO A 140 -16.12 5.97 7.17
N LYS A 141 -16.94 5.08 6.61
CA LYS A 141 -16.89 4.68 5.19
C LYS A 141 -16.86 5.86 4.20
N ALA A 142 -17.57 6.93 4.52
CA ALA A 142 -17.57 8.15 3.71
C ALA A 142 -16.19 8.81 3.65
N LEU A 143 -15.44 8.86 4.77
CA LEU A 143 -14.08 9.38 4.80
C LEU A 143 -13.12 8.48 4.03
N VAL A 144 -13.21 7.16 4.25
CA VAL A 144 -12.41 6.15 3.54
C VAL A 144 -12.56 6.31 2.03
N LYS A 145 -13.81 6.40 1.54
CA LYS A 145 -14.10 6.55 0.11
C LYS A 145 -13.67 7.91 -0.44
N ARG A 146 -13.96 9.00 0.27
CA ARG A 146 -13.67 10.37 -0.18
C ARG A 146 -12.17 10.64 -0.31
N LEU A 147 -11.38 10.12 0.62
CA LEU A 147 -9.92 10.31 0.63
C LEU A 147 -9.17 9.18 -0.09
N ALA A 148 -9.89 8.19 -0.63
CA ALA A 148 -9.34 7.01 -1.30
C ALA A 148 -8.27 6.30 -0.44
N LEU A 149 -8.54 6.19 0.86
CA LEU A 149 -7.63 5.57 1.83
C LEU A 149 -7.42 4.09 1.51
N LYS A 150 -6.26 3.59 1.89
CA LYS A 150 -5.85 2.19 1.69
C LYS A 150 -5.43 1.60 3.03
N ASN A 151 -5.53 0.27 3.12
CA ASN A 151 -4.98 -0.46 4.26
C ASN A 151 -3.48 -0.20 4.36
N GLY A 152 -3.01 -0.01 5.59
CA GLY A 152 -1.61 0.27 5.89
C GLY A 152 -1.22 1.75 5.88
N SER A 153 -2.09 2.67 5.46
CA SER A 153 -1.79 4.11 5.57
C SER A 153 -1.80 4.55 7.02
N LEU A 154 -0.76 5.28 7.45
CA LEU A 154 -0.69 5.97 8.72
C LEU A 154 -1.53 7.25 8.65
N ILE A 155 -2.44 7.43 9.59
CA ILE A 155 -3.29 8.61 9.68
C ILE A 155 -3.02 9.32 10.99
N GLU A 156 -2.98 10.65 10.92
CA GLU A 156 -3.11 11.54 12.08
C GLU A 156 -4.29 12.47 11.85
N GLY A 157 -5.10 12.69 12.88
CA GLY A 157 -6.24 13.55 12.79
C GLY A 157 -6.98 13.68 14.11
N SER A 158 -8.26 14.02 14.03
CA SER A 158 -9.11 14.20 15.19
C SER A 158 -10.41 13.44 15.07
N GLY A 159 -10.95 13.06 16.23
CA GLY A 159 -12.25 12.41 16.36
C GLY A 159 -12.95 12.84 17.63
N PHE A 160 -14.17 12.34 17.82
CA PHE A 160 -14.93 12.54 19.05
C PHE A 160 -15.41 11.20 19.58
N CYS A 161 -15.41 11.05 20.90
CA CYS A 161 -16.05 9.93 21.57
C CYS A 161 -17.50 10.29 21.83
N SER A 162 -18.42 9.48 21.32
CA SER A 162 -19.83 9.60 21.70
C SER A 162 -20.01 9.11 23.14
N SER A 163 -20.88 9.77 23.91
CA SER A 163 -21.18 9.37 25.28
C SER A 163 -21.54 7.88 25.35
N GLY A 164 -20.79 7.11 26.14
CA GLY A 164 -20.98 5.65 26.30
C GLY A 164 -20.24 4.77 25.29
N HIS A 165 -19.54 5.34 24.30
CA HIS A 165 -18.70 4.58 23.37
C HIS A 165 -17.22 4.73 23.72
N GLN A 166 -16.50 3.59 23.76
CA GLN A 166 -15.07 3.54 24.07
C GLN A 166 -14.17 3.94 22.89
N SER A 167 -14.69 3.92 21.66
CA SER A 167 -13.96 4.26 20.44
C SER A 167 -14.32 5.66 19.94
N ALA A 168 -13.29 6.44 19.60
CA ALA A 168 -13.45 7.72 18.92
C ALA A 168 -13.88 7.53 17.47
N ARG A 169 -14.83 8.35 16.99
CA ARG A 169 -15.18 8.43 15.58
C ARG A 169 -14.39 9.56 14.92
N ILE A 170 -13.54 9.23 13.95
CA ILE A 170 -12.73 10.22 13.22
C ILE A 170 -13.64 11.14 12.40
N ASN A 171 -13.42 12.46 12.53
CA ASN A 171 -14.17 13.49 11.81
C ASN A 171 -13.29 14.27 10.82
N LYS A 172 -12.01 14.45 11.15
CA LYS A 172 -11.03 15.22 10.37
C LYS A 172 -9.71 14.45 10.33
N ILE A 173 -9.11 14.42 9.14
CA ILE A 173 -7.80 13.83 8.91
C ILE A 173 -6.86 14.97 8.55
N GLU A 174 -5.73 15.06 9.25
CA GLU A 174 -4.74 16.12 9.11
C GLU A 174 -3.61 15.67 8.21
N THR A 175 -3.07 14.49 8.45
CA THR A 175 -2.02 13.88 7.63
C THR A 175 -2.36 12.43 7.28
N ILE A 176 -1.84 11.99 6.12
CA ILE A 176 -1.87 10.61 5.65
C ILE A 176 -0.45 10.29 5.17
N ASP A 177 0.19 9.31 5.80
CA ASP A 177 1.58 8.92 5.54
C ASP A 177 2.55 10.12 5.59
N GLY A 178 2.33 11.02 6.56
CA GLY A 178 3.12 12.25 6.74
C GLY A 178 2.81 13.38 5.73
N GLN A 179 1.80 13.21 4.87
CA GLN A 179 1.46 14.16 3.82
C GLN A 179 0.05 14.73 4.01
N THR A 180 -0.22 15.88 3.38
CA THR A 180 -1.59 16.42 3.39
C THR A 180 -2.54 15.52 2.57
N PRO A 181 -3.85 15.49 2.88
CA PRO A 181 -4.81 14.68 2.13
C PRO A 181 -4.91 15.02 0.64
N ASN A 182 -4.47 16.22 0.24
CA ASN A 182 -4.41 16.64 -1.16
C ASN A 182 -3.19 16.06 -1.88
N GLU A 183 -2.03 16.00 -1.21
CA GLU A 183 -0.80 15.38 -1.74
C GLU A 183 -0.95 13.87 -1.87
N TYR A 184 -1.47 13.22 -0.83
CA TYR A 184 -1.72 11.78 -0.82
C TYR A 184 -2.54 11.34 -2.05
N ARG A 185 -3.58 12.08 -2.39
CA ARG A 185 -4.44 11.79 -3.56
C ARG A 185 -3.73 11.91 -4.90
N ARG A 186 -2.69 12.75 -5.01
CA ARG A 186 -1.90 12.88 -6.24
C ARG A 186 -0.89 11.75 -6.40
N ASN A 187 -0.57 11.02 -5.33
CA ASN A 187 0.43 9.95 -5.39
C ASN A 187 -0.02 8.78 -6.27
N LYS A 188 0.90 8.31 -7.10
CA LYS A 188 0.71 7.05 -7.82
C LYS A 188 0.65 5.91 -6.81
N SER A 189 -0.35 5.04 -6.99
CA SER A 189 -0.45 3.79 -6.22
C SER A 189 0.83 2.97 -6.36
N PHE A 190 1.26 2.29 -5.28
CA PHE A 190 2.46 1.46 -5.28
C PHE A 190 2.50 0.47 -6.45
N LYS A 191 1.38 -0.21 -6.74
CA LYS A 191 1.23 -1.16 -7.86
C LYS A 191 1.41 -0.55 -9.27
N LYS A 192 1.38 0.77 -9.40
CA LYS A 192 1.55 1.50 -10.66
C LYS A 192 2.94 2.14 -10.79
N ARG A 193 3.82 1.93 -9.81
CA ARG A 193 5.19 2.45 -9.87
C ARG A 193 6.02 1.56 -10.79
N THR A 194 6.97 2.17 -11.48
CA THR A 194 7.95 1.45 -12.29
C THR A 194 8.90 0.71 -11.35
N VAL A 195 9.09 -0.58 -11.60
CA VAL A 195 10.09 -1.38 -10.90
C VAL A 195 11.46 -1.05 -11.48
N ILE A 196 12.43 -0.82 -10.61
CA ILE A 196 13.82 -0.64 -10.96
C ILE A 196 14.66 -1.60 -10.12
N ASP A 197 15.82 -1.96 -10.63
CA ASP A 197 16.83 -2.66 -9.82
C ASP A 197 17.44 -1.69 -8.79
N PRO A 198 17.92 -2.19 -7.64
CA PRO A 198 18.59 -1.37 -6.65
C PRO A 198 19.80 -0.63 -7.26
N ASP A 199 19.83 0.69 -7.12
CA ASP A 199 20.89 1.58 -7.62
C ASP A 199 21.67 2.27 -6.49
N PHE A 200 21.25 2.03 -5.24
CA PHE A 200 21.87 2.55 -4.03
C PHE A 200 22.31 1.37 -3.15
N HIS A 201 23.55 1.38 -2.69
CA HIS A 201 24.12 0.38 -1.78
C HIS A 201 24.14 0.90 -0.34
N TYR A 202 23.68 0.07 0.60
CA TYR A 202 23.84 0.30 2.04
C TYR A 202 25.17 -0.30 2.50
N GLU A 203 26.13 0.55 2.83
CA GLU A 203 27.49 0.23 3.30
C GLU A 203 27.46 -0.07 4.80
N LEU A 204 27.05 -1.29 5.17
CA LEU A 204 26.81 -1.69 6.56
C LEU A 204 28.10 -1.74 7.41
N GLY A 205 29.22 -2.06 6.77
CA GLY A 205 30.53 -2.20 7.37
C GLY A 205 31.17 -0.90 7.87
N LEU A 206 30.54 0.26 7.63
CA LEU A 206 30.95 1.56 8.17
C LEU A 206 30.44 1.81 9.60
N HIS A 207 29.66 0.88 10.17
CA HIS A 207 29.10 1.04 11.50
C HIS A 207 30.21 1.26 12.56
N PRO A 208 30.12 2.29 13.44
CA PRO A 208 31.24 2.68 14.30
C PRO A 208 31.57 1.70 15.44
N GLN A 209 30.67 0.77 15.76
CA GLN A 209 30.96 -0.26 16.74
C GLN A 209 31.97 -1.25 16.15
N GLU A 210 33.18 -1.27 16.71
CA GLU A 210 34.22 -2.23 16.37
C GLU A 210 33.68 -3.67 16.39
N GLY A 211 34.03 -4.48 15.38
CA GLY A 211 33.85 -5.93 15.43
C GLY A 211 32.80 -6.56 14.51
N GLN A 212 32.03 -5.80 13.73
CA GLN A 212 31.08 -6.39 12.78
C GLN A 212 31.77 -6.83 11.47
N LEU A 213 32.72 -7.77 11.58
CA LEU A 213 33.33 -8.45 10.44
C LEU A 213 32.25 -9.03 9.51
N SER A 214 31.14 -9.51 10.08
CA SER A 214 29.94 -9.98 9.37
C SER A 214 29.39 -8.94 8.39
N MET A 215 29.23 -7.68 8.78
CA MET A 215 28.69 -6.62 7.91
C MET A 215 29.65 -6.29 6.77
N ARG A 216 30.95 -6.23 7.05
CA ARG A 216 31.97 -6.03 6.01
C ARG A 216 32.00 -7.17 5.00
N VAL A 217 31.81 -8.41 5.47
CA VAL A 217 31.70 -9.59 4.58
C VAL A 217 30.43 -9.51 3.74
N ILE A 218 29.29 -9.08 4.30
CA ILE A 218 28.05 -8.86 3.55
C ILE A 218 28.24 -7.80 2.47
N ASP A 219 28.86 -6.65 2.77
CA ASP A 219 29.10 -5.60 1.78
C ASP A 219 29.95 -6.09 0.59
N LEU A 220 30.93 -6.95 0.87
CA LEU A 220 31.83 -7.48 -0.16
C LEU A 220 31.22 -8.61 -0.99
N LEU A 221 30.49 -9.54 -0.37
CA LEU A 221 30.02 -10.76 -1.03
C LEU A 221 28.56 -10.69 -1.49
N SER A 222 27.72 -9.95 -0.77
CA SER A 222 26.27 -9.90 -0.97
C SER A 222 25.71 -8.52 -0.62
N PRO A 223 26.11 -7.46 -1.35
CA PRO A 223 25.76 -6.08 -1.02
C PRO A 223 24.24 -5.89 -0.97
N ILE A 224 23.76 -5.19 0.07
CA ILE A 224 22.35 -4.86 0.23
C ILE A 224 22.11 -3.49 -0.37
N GLY A 225 21.03 -3.35 -1.15
CA GLY A 225 20.66 -2.08 -1.77
C GLY A 225 19.22 -1.63 -1.48
N ARG A 226 18.91 -0.39 -1.87
CA ARG A 226 17.56 0.17 -1.70
C ARG A 226 16.58 -0.52 -2.65
N GLY A 227 15.61 -1.21 -2.06
CA GLY A 227 14.69 -2.08 -2.81
C GLY A 227 15.18 -3.52 -2.97
N GLN A 228 16.29 -3.89 -2.33
CA GLN A 228 16.79 -5.26 -2.34
C GLN A 228 15.79 -6.24 -1.72
N ARG A 229 15.69 -7.41 -2.35
CA ARG A 229 15.01 -8.58 -1.80
C ARG A 229 16.08 -9.61 -1.46
N ALA A 230 16.22 -9.93 -0.18
CA ALA A 230 17.26 -10.82 0.31
C ALA A 230 16.64 -11.98 1.12
N LEU A 231 17.33 -13.11 1.14
CA LEU A 231 16.98 -14.26 1.95
C LEU A 231 18.23 -14.68 2.73
N LEU A 232 18.13 -14.67 4.05
CA LEU A 232 19.17 -15.20 4.93
C LEU A 232 18.87 -16.67 5.23
N VAL A 233 19.57 -17.57 4.53
CA VAL A 233 19.47 -19.01 4.73
C VAL A 233 20.47 -19.43 5.80
N ALA A 234 19.97 -19.99 6.89
CA ALA A 234 20.79 -20.33 8.05
C ALA A 234 20.18 -21.54 8.79
N PRO A 235 20.96 -22.59 9.10
CA PRO A 235 20.52 -23.67 9.98
C PRO A 235 20.17 -23.16 11.39
N PRO A 236 19.43 -23.95 12.20
CA PRO A 236 19.18 -23.58 13.60
C PRO A 236 20.49 -23.31 14.36
N ARG A 237 20.49 -22.31 15.24
CA ARG A 237 21.61 -21.93 16.13
C ARG A 237 22.89 -21.44 15.43
N THR A 238 22.79 -20.86 14.24
CA THR A 238 23.95 -20.36 13.46
C THR A 238 24.11 -18.83 13.46
N GLY A 239 23.44 -18.13 14.36
CA GLY A 239 23.59 -16.66 14.48
C GLY A 239 22.75 -15.84 13.48
N LYS A 240 21.72 -16.44 12.87
CA LYS A 240 20.75 -15.73 12.00
C LYS A 240 20.22 -14.45 12.66
N THR A 241 19.81 -14.56 13.93
CA THR A 241 19.26 -13.45 14.70
C THR A 241 20.31 -12.37 14.96
N THR A 242 21.55 -12.77 15.27
CA THR A 242 22.67 -11.83 15.46
C THR A 242 22.94 -11.03 14.20
N ILE A 243 23.02 -11.69 13.04
CA ILE A 243 23.21 -11.00 11.75
C ILE A 243 22.04 -10.04 11.48
N MET A 244 20.79 -10.44 11.75
CA MET A 244 19.64 -9.54 11.58
C MET A 244 19.69 -8.33 12.52
N MET A 245 20.09 -8.51 13.77
CA MET A 245 20.26 -7.42 14.75
C MET A 245 21.39 -6.47 14.33
N ASP A 246 22.51 -7.01 13.86
CA ASP A 246 23.64 -6.21 13.38
C ASP A 246 23.25 -5.36 12.16
N ILE A 247 22.52 -5.95 11.18
CA ILE A 247 21.99 -5.21 10.02
C ILE A 247 21.05 -4.10 10.49
N ALA A 248 20.13 -4.39 11.42
CA ALA A 248 19.19 -3.41 11.95
C ALA A 248 19.91 -2.24 12.64
N SER A 249 20.90 -2.54 13.49
CA SER A 249 21.73 -1.56 14.18
C SER A 249 22.52 -0.69 13.21
N ALA A 250 23.15 -1.30 12.20
CA ALA A 250 23.87 -0.59 11.15
C ALA A 250 22.94 0.34 10.33
N MET A 251 21.73 -0.12 9.99
CA MET A 251 20.75 0.68 9.27
C MET A 251 20.30 1.90 10.08
N GLU A 252 19.99 1.71 11.38
CA GLU A 252 19.54 2.79 12.25
C GLU A 252 20.62 3.88 12.44
N ALA A 253 21.87 3.47 12.61
CA ALA A 253 22.97 4.40 12.84
C ALA A 253 23.43 5.15 11.56
N LEU A 254 23.45 4.47 10.41
CA LEU A 254 24.03 5.02 9.18
C LEU A 254 22.99 5.66 8.26
N TYR A 255 21.73 5.20 8.31
CA TYR A 255 20.67 5.58 7.37
C TYR A 255 19.41 6.06 8.09
N PRO A 256 19.44 7.23 8.76
CA PRO A 256 18.29 7.76 9.52
C PRO A 256 17.10 8.15 8.63
N ASP A 257 17.27 8.21 7.30
CA ASP A 257 16.17 8.41 6.35
C ASP A 257 15.37 7.12 6.08
N VAL A 258 15.89 5.96 6.50
CA VAL A 258 15.24 4.66 6.32
C VAL A 258 14.31 4.39 7.49
N HIS A 259 13.04 4.12 7.18
CA HIS A 259 12.09 3.64 8.17
C HIS A 259 12.29 2.13 8.40
N LEU A 260 12.94 1.78 9.51
CA LEU A 260 13.25 0.40 9.88
C LEU A 260 12.06 -0.25 10.60
N ILE A 261 11.64 -1.43 10.12
CA ILE A 261 10.59 -2.25 10.74
C ILE A 261 11.15 -3.66 10.97
N VAL A 262 11.07 -4.15 12.20
CA VAL A 262 11.38 -5.54 12.56
C VAL A 262 10.06 -6.28 12.82
N LEU A 263 9.75 -7.24 11.95
CA LEU A 263 8.55 -8.07 12.07
C LEU A 263 8.94 -9.46 12.55
N LEU A 264 8.50 -9.81 13.75
CA LEU A 264 8.69 -11.13 14.35
C LEU A 264 7.43 -11.97 14.10
N ILE A 265 7.59 -13.16 13.54
CA ILE A 265 6.49 -14.08 13.24
C ILE A 265 6.83 -15.42 13.86
N ASP A 266 5.98 -15.91 14.76
CA ASP A 266 6.13 -17.22 15.42
C ASP A 266 7.52 -17.43 16.04
N GLU A 267 8.12 -16.34 16.54
CA GLU A 267 9.40 -16.35 17.24
C GLU A 267 9.20 -16.51 18.74
N ARG A 268 10.29 -16.85 19.42
CA ARG A 268 10.27 -17.01 20.88
C ARG A 268 9.97 -15.67 21.58
N PRO A 269 9.18 -15.67 22.67
CA PRO A 269 9.00 -14.51 23.53
C PRO A 269 10.31 -13.97 24.11
#